data_AF-A0AB34JUQ3-F1
#
_entry.id   AF-A0AB34JUQ3-F1
#
_cell.length_a   1.000
_cell.length_b   1.000
_cell.length_c   1.000
_cell.angle_alpha   90.00
_cell.angle_beta   90.00
_cell.angle_gamma   90.00
#
_symmetry.space_group_name_H-M   'P 1'
#
loop_
_entity.id
_entity.type
_entity.pdbx_description
1 polymer ?
#
loop_
_entity_poly.entity_id
_entity_poly.type
_entity_poly.pdbx_seq_one_letter_code
_entity_poly.pdbx_strand_id
1 'polypeptide(L)'
;MSPRGVPLAALWSCALLPLALGRTVAPKLAASLKSQGDASVVSVACCGSGSSVLQEALGVSGKDVCVVAAPTPLVLTAAHKASEAAAVLSASDVLAAEINFYDLVRRSPRGLAQLVPLLHRAMRLRHIRPRKKLLLLIVTDFDASEASEADVTAFVDAELEAMAADVLDDGSTLSSVLQLKCMFIPYEQHEPDAYSEAVEAVCAAVTSSSSAGYIFPDGQWCAPASALASTLEQALSNGGSTPKLAAPPAEVHTAYQCGLLAEAAARDFNKGATSLRKASDAGLLADFGEKAGALIEGALERFDEESQAHEGSQSALSARAALQQQLSRSLYPSFRKQLAALQRKSLATFRQKLSALKPSAEIDAELKELVKEAGESFDAQAVALVPTGLKWSYAYEKQAVVDNIKENVSLHLHTLQSQGLYLPSEGIKLPLDISAHWLGLHPFGRDSRYDPVGVDDSPAFRPQAAPMSLRASSGYRPRTKRTDPSKMVFTDKMLQ
;
A
#
# COMPACT_ATOMS: atom_id res chain seq x y z
N MET A 1 -17.97 41.51 1.23
CA MET A 1 -16.97 40.90 2.13
C MET A 1 -17.00 39.40 1.85
N SER A 2 -15.98 38.91 1.15
CA SER A 2 -15.92 37.57 0.55
C SER A 2 -14.70 36.84 1.11
N PRO A 3 -14.80 35.55 1.50
CA PRO A 3 -13.68 34.80 2.04
C PRO A 3 -12.76 34.34 0.91
N ARG A 4 -11.47 34.61 1.07
CA ARG A 4 -10.42 34.18 0.15
C ARG A 4 -10.25 32.66 0.23
N GLY A 5 -10.40 32.00 -0.91
CA GLY A 5 -10.06 30.60 -1.10
C GLY A 5 -8.56 30.37 -0.99
N VAL A 6 -8.19 29.31 -0.28
CA VAL A 6 -6.84 28.75 -0.26
C VAL A 6 -6.79 27.65 -1.34
N PRO A 7 -5.83 27.68 -2.28
CA PRO A 7 -5.80 26.71 -3.37
C PRO A 7 -5.24 25.35 -2.91
N LEU A 8 -5.95 24.29 -3.31
CA LEU A 8 -5.47 22.91 -3.38
C LEU A 8 -4.29 22.82 -4.36
N ALA A 9 -3.05 22.95 -3.86
CA ALA A 9 -1.85 22.71 -4.66
C ALA A 9 -0.62 22.30 -3.82
N ALA A 10 -0.80 21.51 -2.75
CA ALA A 10 0.30 21.12 -1.86
C ALA A 10 0.38 19.62 -1.53
N LEU A 11 -0.21 18.74 -2.35
CA LEU A 11 -0.20 17.29 -2.08
C LEU A 11 0.40 16.42 -3.20
N TRP A 12 0.88 16.99 -4.30
CA TRP A 12 1.31 16.23 -5.49
C TRP A 12 2.67 16.65 -6.07
N SER A 13 3.61 17.12 -5.23
CA SER A 13 4.95 17.58 -5.68
C SER A 13 6.15 16.88 -5.03
N CYS A 14 5.96 15.76 -4.32
CA CYS A 14 7.09 14.95 -3.81
C CYS A 14 7.46 13.74 -4.68
N ALA A 15 6.89 13.61 -5.89
CA ALA A 15 7.14 12.46 -6.77
C ALA A 15 8.17 12.70 -7.89
N LEU A 16 8.79 13.89 -8.00
CA LEU A 16 9.78 14.17 -9.04
C LEU A 16 10.88 15.10 -8.51
N LEU A 17 11.81 14.54 -7.74
CA LEU A 17 13.15 15.10 -7.59
C LEU A 17 14.13 14.16 -8.31
N PRO A 18 14.67 14.56 -9.48
CA PRO A 18 15.60 13.71 -10.21
C PRO A 18 16.94 13.65 -9.48
N LEU A 19 17.46 12.42 -9.34
CA LEU A 19 18.88 12.05 -9.51
C LEU A 19 19.90 13.22 -9.43
N ALA A 20 20.23 13.70 -8.24
CA ALA A 20 21.34 14.65 -8.07
C ALA A 20 22.06 14.55 -6.73
N LEU A 21 21.95 13.42 -6.02
CA LEU A 21 22.74 13.17 -4.81
C LEU A 21 23.96 12.30 -5.14
N GLY A 22 25.10 12.98 -5.30
CA GLY A 22 26.44 12.42 -5.10
C GLY A 22 26.99 11.51 -6.19
N ARG A 23 27.35 12.09 -7.35
CA ARG A 23 28.25 11.46 -8.33
C ARG A 23 29.63 12.13 -8.31
N THR A 24 30.41 11.95 -7.25
CA THR A 24 31.72 12.61 -7.12
C THR A 24 32.89 11.70 -7.44
N VAL A 25 32.75 10.38 -7.25
CA VAL A 25 33.84 9.41 -7.43
C VAL A 25 33.81 8.84 -8.85
N ALA A 26 32.62 8.48 -9.34
CA ALA A 26 32.42 7.94 -10.69
C ALA A 26 32.99 8.81 -11.83
N PRO A 27 32.72 10.13 -11.92
CA PRO A 27 33.25 10.95 -13.03
C PRO A 27 34.77 11.16 -12.93
N LYS A 28 35.32 11.22 -11.71
CA LYS A 28 36.78 11.30 -11.48
C LYS A 28 37.45 10.01 -11.94
N LEU A 29 36.87 8.87 -11.58
CA LEU A 29 37.33 7.54 -11.99
C LEU A 29 37.29 7.38 -13.52
N ALA A 30 36.17 7.74 -14.16
CA ALA A 30 36.04 7.72 -15.61
C ALA A 30 37.06 8.64 -16.31
N ALA A 31 37.34 9.82 -15.75
CA ALA A 31 38.36 10.73 -16.29
C ALA A 31 39.78 10.16 -16.14
N SER A 32 40.10 9.55 -14.99
CA SER A 32 41.38 8.87 -14.75
C SER A 32 41.58 7.64 -15.64
N LEU A 33 40.52 6.92 -15.99
CA LEU A 33 40.60 5.79 -16.92
C LEU A 33 40.78 6.28 -18.36
N LYS A 34 40.07 7.34 -18.76
CA LYS A 34 40.22 7.95 -20.11
C LYS A 34 41.62 8.48 -20.36
N SER A 35 42.31 8.99 -19.34
CA SER A 35 43.70 9.46 -19.49
C SER A 35 44.71 8.33 -19.66
N GLN A 36 44.35 7.08 -19.31
CA GLN A 36 45.18 5.89 -19.52
C GLN A 36 44.95 5.22 -20.89
N GLY A 37 43.98 5.71 -21.68
CA GLY A 37 43.60 5.08 -22.95
C GLY A 37 43.03 3.68 -22.76
N ASP A 38 43.36 2.75 -23.65
CA ASP A 38 42.98 1.32 -23.57
C ASP A 38 44.05 0.45 -22.90
N ALA A 39 44.93 1.05 -22.10
CA ALA A 39 45.87 0.28 -21.31
C ALA A 39 45.15 -0.71 -20.38
N SER A 40 45.79 -1.86 -20.15
CA SER A 40 45.35 -2.82 -19.16
C SER A 40 45.59 -2.23 -17.77
N VAL A 41 44.54 -2.07 -16.97
CA VAL A 41 44.59 -1.49 -15.62
C VAL A 41 44.08 -2.49 -14.60
N VAL A 42 44.60 -2.41 -13.37
CA VAL A 42 44.07 -3.12 -12.20
C VAL A 42 43.28 -2.13 -11.36
N SER A 43 42.06 -2.49 -10.99
CA SER A 43 41.20 -1.63 -10.17
C SER A 43 41.10 -2.10 -8.74
N VAL A 44 41.46 -1.21 -7.80
CA VAL A 44 41.50 -1.49 -6.37
C VAL A 44 40.50 -0.60 -5.65
N ALA A 45 39.53 -1.20 -4.96
CA ALA A 45 38.63 -0.51 -4.06
C ALA A 45 39.14 -0.62 -2.62
N CYS A 46 39.58 0.50 -2.06
CA CYS A 46 40.01 0.62 -0.67
C CYS A 46 38.77 0.76 0.24
N CYS A 47 38.57 -0.24 1.10
CA CYS A 47 37.48 -0.37 2.05
C CYS A 47 38.04 -0.18 3.47
N GLY A 48 37.64 0.88 4.18
CA GLY A 48 38.13 1.16 5.53
C GLY A 48 38.07 2.65 5.88
N SER A 49 38.51 3.02 7.09
CA SER A 49 38.67 4.41 7.50
C SER A 49 39.70 5.13 6.61
N GLY A 50 39.51 6.43 6.37
CA GLY A 50 40.16 7.20 5.30
C GLY A 50 41.69 7.36 5.30
N SER A 51 42.42 6.61 6.13
CA SER A 51 43.86 6.40 6.05
C SER A 51 44.06 4.89 5.98
N SER A 52 44.34 4.36 4.79
CA SER A 52 44.68 2.95 4.65
C SER A 52 46.18 2.79 4.52
N VAL A 53 46.79 1.82 5.20
CA VAL A 53 48.23 1.52 5.11
C VAL A 53 48.65 1.23 3.65
N LEU A 54 47.75 0.68 2.84
CA LEU A 54 47.98 0.53 1.39
C LEU A 54 48.17 1.87 0.66
N GLN A 55 47.40 2.90 1.03
CA GLN A 55 47.55 4.24 0.43
C GLN A 55 48.82 4.92 0.93
N GLU A 56 49.21 4.68 2.18
CA GLU A 56 50.49 5.14 2.73
C GLU A 56 51.67 4.50 2.01
N ALA A 57 51.68 3.17 1.88
CA ALA A 57 52.70 2.39 1.18
C ALA A 57 52.92 2.86 -0.28
N LEU A 58 51.85 3.35 -0.92
CA LEU A 58 51.87 3.83 -2.30
C LEU A 58 52.09 5.35 -2.41
N GLY A 59 52.16 6.09 -1.28
CA GLY A 59 52.34 7.54 -1.25
C GLY A 59 51.13 8.36 -1.71
N VAL A 60 49.91 7.85 -1.51
CA VAL A 60 48.65 8.34 -2.11
C VAL A 60 47.61 8.82 -1.07
N SER A 61 48.01 9.04 0.17
CA SER A 61 47.11 9.42 1.26
C SER A 61 46.19 10.61 0.90
N GLY A 62 44.88 10.46 1.14
CA GLY A 62 43.91 11.56 1.07
C GLY A 62 43.27 11.83 -0.30
N LYS A 63 43.51 11.00 -1.33
CA LYS A 63 42.85 11.13 -2.65
C LYS A 63 41.72 10.10 -2.82
N ASP A 64 40.56 10.55 -3.33
CA ASP A 64 39.40 9.66 -3.58
C ASP A 64 39.67 8.67 -4.73
N VAL A 65 40.40 9.12 -5.76
CA VAL A 65 40.80 8.34 -6.93
C VAL A 65 42.25 8.69 -7.25
N CYS A 66 43.08 7.69 -7.48
CA CYS A 66 44.44 7.90 -7.93
C CYS A 66 44.94 6.77 -8.83
N VAL A 67 45.84 7.11 -9.75
CA VAL A 67 46.54 6.15 -10.60
C VAL A 67 47.97 6.04 -10.11
N VAL A 68 48.40 4.83 -9.78
CA VAL A 68 49.77 4.52 -9.36
C VAL A 68 50.51 3.87 -10.53
N ALA A 69 51.71 4.38 -10.80
CA ALA A 69 52.59 3.82 -11.82
C ALA A 69 53.16 2.48 -11.34
N ALA A 70 52.87 1.43 -12.09
CA ALA A 70 53.36 0.08 -11.87
C ALA A 70 53.43 -0.63 -13.24
N PRO A 71 54.10 -1.80 -13.37
CA PRO A 71 54.15 -2.58 -14.61
C PRO A 71 52.77 -2.80 -15.23
N THR A 72 51.75 -2.96 -14.38
CA THR A 72 50.35 -2.74 -14.75
C THR A 72 49.82 -1.57 -13.91
N PRO A 73 49.35 -0.46 -14.52
CA PRO A 73 48.86 0.70 -13.79
C PRO A 73 47.69 0.33 -12.87
N LEU A 74 47.75 0.84 -11.64
CA LEU A 74 46.78 0.58 -10.58
C LEU A 74 45.87 1.79 -10.41
N VAL A 75 44.56 1.57 -10.40
CA VAL A 75 43.57 2.60 -10.15
C VAL A 75 42.96 2.38 -8.76
N LEU A 76 43.37 3.20 -7.80
CA LEU A 76 42.89 3.16 -6.43
C LEU A 76 41.63 4.00 -6.30
N THR A 77 40.61 3.46 -5.61
CA THR A 77 39.33 4.13 -5.36
C THR A 77 38.93 4.00 -3.90
N ALA A 78 38.60 5.13 -3.27
CA ALA A 78 38.14 5.16 -1.89
C ALA A 78 36.63 4.85 -1.82
N ALA A 79 36.25 3.65 -1.36
CA ALA A 79 34.85 3.21 -1.33
C ALA A 79 34.08 3.65 -0.07
N HIS A 80 34.75 4.27 0.91
CA HIS A 80 34.22 4.51 2.26
C HIS A 80 33.20 5.66 2.40
N LYS A 81 33.05 6.52 1.38
CA LYS A 81 32.15 7.70 1.42
C LYS A 81 30.90 7.62 0.54
N ALA A 82 30.69 6.52 -0.17
CA ALA A 82 29.90 6.58 -1.39
C ALA A 82 28.49 5.96 -1.29
N SER A 83 27.47 6.76 -1.64
CA SER A 83 26.22 6.27 -2.26
C SER A 83 26.49 5.38 -3.49
N GLU A 84 27.67 5.55 -4.10
CA GLU A 84 28.19 4.81 -5.25
C GLU A 84 29.07 3.60 -4.85
N ALA A 85 29.21 3.29 -3.57
CA ALA A 85 30.13 2.24 -3.08
C ALA A 85 29.81 0.88 -3.72
N ALA A 86 28.53 0.53 -3.89
CA ALA A 86 28.14 -0.72 -4.54
C ALA A 86 28.64 -0.78 -6.00
N ALA A 87 28.54 0.32 -6.75
CA ALA A 87 28.97 0.37 -8.14
C ALA A 87 30.51 0.28 -8.25
N VAL A 88 31.24 1.02 -7.42
CA VAL A 88 32.72 0.96 -7.35
C VAL A 88 33.18 -0.45 -6.97
N LEU A 89 32.63 -1.04 -5.90
CA LEU A 89 32.96 -2.41 -5.48
C LEU A 89 32.63 -3.45 -6.53
N SER A 90 31.57 -3.25 -7.31
CA SER A 90 31.19 -4.17 -8.40
C SER A 90 32.11 -4.05 -9.62
N ALA A 91 32.57 -2.84 -9.94
CA ALA A 91 33.48 -2.59 -11.04
C ALA A 91 34.92 -2.98 -10.70
N SER A 92 35.33 -2.96 -9.43
CA SER A 92 36.70 -3.27 -9.02
C SER A 92 37.06 -4.76 -9.09
N ASP A 93 38.33 -5.03 -9.44
CA ASP A 93 38.96 -6.35 -9.50
C ASP A 93 39.50 -6.80 -8.14
N VAL A 94 40.02 -5.85 -7.38
CA VAL A 94 40.62 -6.05 -6.06
C VAL A 94 39.85 -5.24 -5.03
N LEU A 95 39.50 -5.87 -3.92
CA LEU A 95 38.94 -5.26 -2.72
C LEU A 95 40.06 -5.25 -1.68
N ALA A 96 40.55 -4.07 -1.32
CA ALA A 96 41.54 -3.92 -0.26
C ALA A 96 40.83 -3.52 1.03
N ALA A 97 40.96 -4.32 2.09
CA ALA A 97 40.37 -4.05 3.40
C ALA A 97 41.45 -4.04 4.48
N GLU A 98 41.33 -3.11 5.42
CA GLU A 98 42.24 -3.00 6.56
C GLU A 98 41.50 -3.34 7.85
N ILE A 99 42.09 -4.20 8.67
CA ILE A 99 41.52 -4.66 9.93
C ILE A 99 42.63 -4.81 10.96
N ASN A 100 42.41 -4.27 12.16
CA ASN A 100 43.33 -4.50 13.27
C ASN A 100 43.27 -5.95 13.74
N PHE A 101 44.41 -6.52 14.10
CA PHE A 101 44.54 -7.90 14.60
C PHE A 101 43.53 -8.21 15.72
N TYR A 102 43.39 -7.32 16.70
CA TYR A 102 42.45 -7.47 17.82
C TYR A 102 40.97 -7.37 17.41
N ASP A 103 40.67 -6.72 16.29
CA ASP A 103 39.31 -6.58 15.75
C ASP A 103 38.90 -7.78 14.88
N LEU A 104 39.81 -8.72 14.56
CA LEU A 104 39.48 -9.93 13.80
C LEU A 104 38.51 -10.84 14.56
N VAL A 105 38.69 -10.98 15.87
CA VAL A 105 37.89 -11.87 16.72
C VAL A 105 36.58 -11.21 17.16
N ARG A 106 36.56 -9.87 17.24
CA ARG A 106 35.38 -9.12 17.69
C ARG A 106 34.45 -8.90 16.49
N ARG A 107 33.16 -9.18 16.67
CA ARG A 107 32.09 -8.75 15.73
C ARG A 107 31.83 -7.24 15.85
N SER A 108 32.87 -6.45 15.68
CA SER A 108 32.84 -4.99 15.71
C SER A 108 32.62 -4.46 14.29
N PRO A 109 32.07 -3.24 14.13
CA PRO A 109 31.95 -2.60 12.82
C PRO A 109 33.30 -2.23 12.18
N ARG A 110 34.43 -2.44 12.88
CA ARG A 110 35.80 -2.30 12.36
C ARG A 110 36.48 -3.64 12.08
N GLY A 111 35.88 -4.74 12.53
CA GLY A 111 36.33 -6.11 12.29
C GLY A 111 35.77 -6.68 10.99
N LEU A 112 35.84 -7.99 10.84
CA LEU A 112 35.41 -8.72 9.64
C LEU A 112 33.94 -8.46 9.24
N ALA A 113 33.08 -8.12 10.20
CA ALA A 113 31.67 -7.80 9.97
C ALA A 113 31.46 -6.60 9.04
N GLN A 114 32.45 -5.70 8.91
CA GLN A 114 32.39 -4.59 7.96
C GLN A 114 32.36 -5.05 6.49
N LEU A 115 32.82 -6.28 6.22
CA LEU A 115 32.84 -6.85 4.89
C LEU A 115 31.47 -7.35 4.44
N VAL A 116 30.57 -7.73 5.37
CA VAL A 116 29.25 -8.30 5.03
C VAL A 116 28.42 -7.38 4.12
N PRO A 117 28.24 -6.08 4.42
CA PRO A 117 27.53 -5.18 3.52
C PRO A 117 28.23 -4.99 2.18
N LEU A 118 29.57 -5.06 2.14
CA LEU A 118 30.36 -4.92 0.92
C LEU A 118 30.20 -6.14 0.01
N LEU A 119 30.27 -7.34 0.59
CA LEU A 119 30.03 -8.62 -0.08
C LEU A 119 28.62 -8.68 -0.66
N HIS A 120 27.62 -8.33 0.14
CA HIS A 120 26.22 -8.31 -0.31
C HIS A 120 26.00 -7.31 -1.46
N ARG A 121 26.66 -6.15 -1.43
CA ARG A 121 26.63 -5.18 -2.55
C ARG A 121 27.35 -5.70 -3.80
N ALA A 122 28.52 -6.32 -3.64
CA ALA A 122 29.28 -6.88 -4.74
C ALA A 122 28.52 -8.04 -5.42
N MET A 123 27.87 -8.90 -4.64
CA MET A 123 27.10 -10.04 -5.14
C MET A 123 25.87 -9.63 -5.97
N ARG A 124 25.13 -8.61 -5.52
CA ARG A 124 23.97 -8.09 -6.27
C ARG A 124 24.30 -7.65 -7.70
N LEU A 125 25.47 -7.07 -7.88
CA LEU A 125 25.94 -6.57 -9.18
C LEU A 125 26.89 -7.55 -9.90
N ARG A 126 27.00 -8.80 -9.42
CA ARG A 126 27.87 -9.83 -10.01
C ARG A 126 27.54 -10.13 -11.46
N HIS A 127 26.28 -10.03 -11.86
CA HIS A 127 25.85 -10.23 -13.25
C HIS A 127 26.49 -9.24 -14.23
N ILE A 128 26.91 -8.06 -13.75
CA ILE A 128 27.59 -7.03 -14.56
C ILE A 128 29.04 -7.43 -14.82
N ARG A 129 29.70 -8.00 -13.81
CA ARG A 129 31.09 -8.48 -13.90
C ARG A 129 31.23 -9.84 -13.19
N PRO A 130 30.95 -10.97 -13.86
CA PRO A 130 30.88 -12.30 -13.23
C PRO A 130 32.26 -12.94 -12.95
N ARG A 131 33.31 -12.14 -12.83
CA ARG A 131 34.67 -12.62 -12.58
C ARG A 131 34.91 -12.83 -11.08
N LYS A 132 35.81 -13.75 -10.75
CA LYS A 132 36.38 -13.86 -9.41
C LYS A 132 37.00 -12.51 -9.04
N LYS A 133 36.97 -12.15 -7.75
CA LYS A 133 37.58 -10.93 -7.17
C LYS A 133 38.68 -11.29 -6.19
N LEU A 134 39.68 -10.44 -6.03
CA LEU A 134 40.71 -10.60 -5.01
C LEU A 134 40.35 -9.77 -3.78
N LEU A 135 40.24 -10.39 -2.61
CA LEU A 135 40.18 -9.70 -1.33
C LEU A 135 41.60 -9.64 -0.75
N LEU A 136 42.21 -8.46 -0.82
CA LEU A 136 43.48 -8.17 -0.17
C LEU A 136 43.18 -7.67 1.25
N LEU A 137 43.39 -8.54 2.24
CA LEU A 137 43.20 -8.19 3.65
C LEU A 137 44.54 -7.78 4.25
N ILE A 138 44.62 -6.55 4.74
CA ILE A 138 45.78 -6.02 5.46
C ILE A 138 45.45 -6.07 6.94
N VAL A 139 46.15 -6.92 7.67
CA VAL A 139 46.02 -7.06 9.12
C VAL A 139 47.06 -6.16 9.79
N THR A 140 46.60 -5.10 10.43
CA THR A 140 47.43 -4.15 11.16
C THR A 140 47.60 -4.58 12.62
N ASP A 141 48.66 -4.10 13.27
CA ASP A 141 49.02 -4.41 14.66
C ASP A 141 49.17 -5.91 14.90
N PHE A 142 49.73 -6.64 13.92
CA PHE A 142 49.92 -8.08 14.02
C PHE A 142 51.00 -8.44 15.05
N ASP A 143 50.67 -9.37 15.94
CA ASP A 143 51.59 -9.90 16.94
C ASP A 143 51.93 -11.36 16.62
N ALA A 144 53.15 -11.57 16.12
CA ALA A 144 53.66 -12.90 15.76
C ALA A 144 53.89 -13.82 16.98
N SER A 145 53.87 -13.27 18.20
CA SER A 145 53.98 -14.06 19.43
C SER A 145 52.65 -14.70 19.86
N GLU A 146 51.51 -14.11 19.47
CA GLU A 146 50.18 -14.58 19.84
C GLU A 146 49.60 -15.59 18.83
N ALA A 147 49.85 -15.41 17.53
CA ALA A 147 49.34 -16.29 16.49
C ALA A 147 50.27 -16.35 15.27
N SER A 148 50.32 -17.51 14.60
CA SER A 148 51.02 -17.62 13.32
C SER A 148 50.18 -17.03 12.19
N GLU A 149 50.84 -16.51 11.15
CA GLU A 149 50.18 -16.00 9.94
C GLU A 149 49.24 -17.04 9.30
N ALA A 150 49.65 -18.31 9.31
CA ALA A 150 48.87 -19.43 8.78
C ALA A 150 47.58 -19.67 9.59
N ASP A 151 47.64 -19.53 10.91
CA ASP A 151 46.46 -19.70 11.77
C ASP A 151 45.47 -18.55 11.57
N VAL A 152 45.97 -17.31 11.44
CA VAL A 152 45.11 -16.14 11.22
C VAL A 152 44.44 -16.19 9.84
N THR A 153 45.17 -16.58 8.81
CA THR A 153 44.60 -16.78 7.46
C THR A 153 43.51 -17.84 7.45
N ALA A 154 43.74 -19.00 8.09
CA ALA A 154 42.74 -20.06 8.20
C ALA A 154 41.50 -19.59 8.99
N PHE A 155 41.69 -18.81 10.06
CA PHE A 155 40.59 -18.24 10.85
C PHE A 155 39.74 -17.27 10.01
N VAL A 156 40.39 -16.36 9.28
CA VAL A 156 39.70 -15.40 8.42
C VAL A 156 38.94 -16.10 7.30
N ASP A 157 39.53 -17.11 6.66
CA ASP A 157 38.85 -17.90 5.63
C ASP A 157 37.59 -18.57 6.19
N ALA A 158 37.66 -19.19 7.36
CA ALA A 158 36.50 -19.84 8.00
C ALA A 158 35.39 -18.84 8.36
N GLU A 159 35.73 -17.67 8.92
CA GLU A 159 34.75 -16.63 9.25
C GLU A 159 34.14 -16.00 8.00
N LEU A 160 34.91 -15.81 6.93
CA LEU A 160 34.40 -15.33 5.64
C LEU A 160 33.45 -16.33 4.99
N GLU A 161 33.73 -17.63 5.06
CA GLU A 161 32.81 -18.66 4.58
C GLU A 161 31.51 -18.65 5.38
N ALA A 162 31.59 -18.55 6.71
CA ALA A 162 30.41 -18.45 7.57
C ALA A 162 29.55 -17.21 7.26
N MET A 163 30.18 -16.05 7.07
CA MET A 163 29.47 -14.82 6.70
C MET A 163 28.88 -14.86 5.28
N ALA A 164 29.53 -15.58 4.36
CA ALA A 164 29.07 -15.69 2.98
C ALA A 164 27.90 -16.65 2.81
N ALA A 165 27.68 -17.58 3.75
CA ALA A 165 26.53 -18.48 3.74
C ALA A 165 25.18 -17.74 3.70
N ASP A 166 25.09 -16.55 4.33
CA ASP A 166 23.88 -15.72 4.35
C ASP A 166 23.70 -14.86 3.09
N VAL A 167 24.73 -14.79 2.23
CA VAL A 167 24.84 -13.82 1.13
C VAL A 167 24.87 -14.49 -0.25
N LEU A 168 25.40 -15.72 -0.33
CA LEU A 168 25.56 -16.48 -1.57
C LEU A 168 24.30 -17.29 -1.90
N ASP A 169 23.98 -17.39 -3.19
CA ASP A 169 22.88 -18.24 -3.66
C ASP A 169 23.24 -19.73 -3.49
N ASP A 170 22.22 -20.58 -3.29
CA ASP A 170 22.34 -22.03 -3.12
C ASP A 170 23.23 -22.67 -4.21
N GLY A 171 24.41 -23.16 -3.80
CA GLY A 171 25.36 -23.87 -4.67
C GLY A 171 26.63 -23.09 -5.08
N SER A 172 26.80 -21.84 -4.64
CA SER A 172 28.04 -21.08 -4.84
C SER A 172 28.89 -21.02 -3.56
N THR A 173 30.19 -21.34 -3.67
CA THR A 173 31.16 -21.22 -2.56
C THR A 173 31.86 -19.87 -2.60
N LEU A 174 32.32 -19.36 -1.44
CA LEU A 174 33.11 -18.13 -1.36
C LEU A 174 34.32 -18.20 -2.30
N SER A 175 35.01 -19.34 -2.33
CA SER A 175 36.17 -19.61 -3.19
C SER A 175 35.89 -19.51 -4.70
N SER A 176 34.62 -19.60 -5.14
CA SER A 176 34.22 -19.40 -6.53
C SER A 176 34.05 -17.92 -6.90
N VAL A 177 33.88 -17.05 -5.90
CA VAL A 177 33.59 -15.62 -6.06
C VAL A 177 34.79 -14.76 -5.67
N LEU A 178 35.50 -15.14 -4.62
CA LEU A 178 36.58 -14.37 -4.01
C LEU A 178 37.81 -15.23 -3.80
N GLN A 179 38.98 -14.62 -3.95
CA GLN A 179 40.27 -15.16 -3.54
C GLN A 179 40.77 -14.31 -2.38
N LEU A 180 41.06 -14.91 -1.23
CA LEU A 180 41.67 -14.21 -0.10
C LEU A 180 43.19 -14.16 -0.29
N LYS A 181 43.79 -13.01 0.01
CA LYS A 181 45.23 -12.87 0.25
C LYS A 181 45.42 -11.94 1.45
N CYS A 182 46.05 -12.46 2.50
CA CYS A 182 46.35 -11.68 3.70
C CYS A 182 47.78 -11.14 3.65
N MET A 183 47.98 -9.95 4.19
CA MET A 183 49.29 -9.36 4.47
C MET A 183 49.27 -8.84 5.90
N PHE A 184 50.35 -9.08 6.63
CA PHE A 184 50.46 -8.78 8.05
C PHE A 184 51.42 -7.61 8.26
N ILE A 185 51.01 -6.65 9.07
CA ILE A 185 51.78 -5.45 9.37
C ILE A 185 51.96 -5.37 10.89
N PRO A 186 53.21 -5.40 11.40
CA PRO A 186 53.51 -5.26 12.82
C PRO A 186 53.05 -3.90 13.40
N TYR A 187 53.11 -3.76 14.73
CA TYR A 187 52.73 -2.51 15.38
C TYR A 187 53.81 -1.41 15.23
N GLU A 188 53.43 -0.27 14.65
CA GLU A 188 54.34 0.85 14.32
C GLU A 188 55.18 1.34 15.51
N GLN A 189 54.59 1.45 16.72
CA GLN A 189 55.29 2.04 17.86
C GLN A 189 56.21 1.06 18.60
N HIS A 190 55.97 -0.25 18.49
CA HIS A 190 56.79 -1.27 19.17
C HIS A 190 57.91 -1.76 18.25
N GLU A 191 57.67 -1.88 16.95
CA GLU A 191 58.61 -2.42 15.97
C GLU A 191 58.65 -1.55 14.69
N PRO A 192 59.22 -0.33 14.74
CA PRO A 192 59.19 0.62 13.62
C PRO A 192 59.98 0.12 12.39
N ASP A 193 61.09 -0.59 12.62
CA ASP A 193 61.91 -1.13 11.53
C ASP A 193 61.13 -2.24 10.79
N ALA A 194 60.54 -3.18 11.52
CA ALA A 194 59.73 -4.26 10.95
C ALA A 194 58.43 -3.74 10.29
N TYR A 195 57.83 -2.68 10.85
CA TYR A 195 56.72 -1.97 10.21
C TYR A 195 57.12 -1.40 8.85
N SER A 196 58.25 -0.69 8.77
CA SER A 196 58.73 -0.10 7.51
C SER A 196 59.03 -1.17 6.45
N GLU A 197 59.66 -2.28 6.85
CA GLU A 197 59.91 -3.43 5.95
C GLU A 197 58.62 -4.08 5.47
N ALA A 198 57.61 -4.23 6.35
CA ALA A 198 56.30 -4.77 5.99
C ALA A 198 55.53 -3.85 5.02
N VAL A 199 55.57 -2.53 5.23
CA VAL A 199 54.98 -1.54 4.32
C VAL A 199 55.67 -1.56 2.95
N GLU A 200 57.00 -1.67 2.92
CA GLU A 200 57.77 -1.85 1.69
C GLU A 200 57.43 -3.18 0.99
N ALA A 201 57.25 -4.26 1.75
CA ALA A 201 56.82 -5.55 1.21
C ALA A 201 55.42 -5.50 0.61
N VAL A 202 54.46 -4.78 1.22
CA VAL A 202 53.13 -4.50 0.66
C VAL A 202 53.26 -3.70 -0.63
N CYS A 203 54.07 -2.65 -0.63
CA CYS A 203 54.32 -1.83 -1.82
C CYS A 203 54.93 -2.67 -2.95
N ALA A 204 55.95 -3.48 -2.66
CA ALA A 204 56.62 -4.35 -3.62
C ALA A 204 55.68 -5.43 -4.17
N ALA A 205 54.84 -6.04 -3.32
CA ALA A 205 53.86 -7.04 -3.73
C ALA A 205 52.81 -6.49 -4.72
N VAL A 206 52.54 -5.18 -4.65
CA VAL A 206 51.56 -4.49 -5.50
C VAL A 206 52.19 -3.87 -6.75
N THR A 207 53.43 -3.35 -6.65
CA THR A 207 54.06 -2.55 -7.72
C THR A 207 55.22 -3.23 -8.43
N SER A 208 55.84 -4.24 -7.85
CA SER A 208 57.07 -4.83 -8.38
C SER A 208 56.84 -6.24 -8.92
N SER A 209 56.83 -6.38 -10.24
CA SER A 209 56.68 -7.67 -10.95
C SER A 209 57.81 -8.66 -10.67
N SER A 210 58.97 -8.16 -10.24
CA SER A 210 60.15 -8.96 -9.90
C SER A 210 60.14 -9.49 -8.46
N SER A 211 59.16 -9.09 -7.64
CA SER A 211 59.05 -9.55 -6.27
C SER A 211 58.47 -10.97 -6.21
N ALA A 212 59.02 -11.82 -5.34
CA ALA A 212 58.52 -13.19 -5.16
C ALA A 212 57.06 -13.24 -4.64
N GLY A 213 56.57 -12.14 -4.06
CA GLY A 213 55.22 -11.99 -3.52
C GLY A 213 54.22 -11.26 -4.43
N TYR A 214 54.59 -10.94 -5.68
CA TYR A 214 53.79 -10.11 -6.58
C TYR A 214 52.36 -10.64 -6.74
N ILE A 215 51.37 -9.76 -6.59
CA ILE A 215 49.95 -10.12 -6.52
C ILE A 215 49.31 -10.26 -7.91
N PHE A 216 49.88 -9.63 -8.95
CA PHE A 216 49.27 -9.53 -10.28
C PHE A 216 50.05 -10.22 -11.43
N PRO A 217 50.55 -11.46 -11.28
CA PRO A 217 51.48 -12.06 -12.25
C PRO A 217 50.87 -12.41 -13.62
N ASP A 218 49.56 -12.65 -13.72
CA ASP A 218 48.96 -13.33 -14.90
C ASP A 218 47.88 -12.52 -15.65
N GLY A 219 47.78 -11.20 -15.41
CA GLY A 219 46.73 -10.38 -16.03
C GLY A 219 45.30 -10.75 -15.60
N GLN A 220 45.14 -11.72 -14.69
CA GLN A 220 43.88 -12.25 -14.19
C GLN A 220 42.99 -11.17 -13.54
N TRP A 221 43.63 -10.19 -12.90
CA TRP A 221 43.02 -9.08 -12.18
C TRP A 221 43.03 -7.77 -12.98
N CYS A 222 43.28 -7.85 -14.28
CA CYS A 222 43.40 -6.69 -15.15
C CYS A 222 42.24 -6.63 -16.15
N ALA A 223 41.87 -5.41 -16.52
CA ALA A 223 40.94 -5.15 -17.62
C ALA A 223 41.34 -3.90 -18.40
N PRO A 224 40.94 -3.79 -19.68
CA PRO A 224 41.07 -2.53 -20.41
C PRO A 224 40.35 -1.40 -19.68
N ALA A 225 40.99 -0.24 -19.59
CA ALA A 225 40.40 0.93 -18.92
C ALA A 225 39.01 1.32 -19.49
N SER A 226 38.77 1.16 -20.79
CA SER A 226 37.45 1.35 -21.41
C SER A 226 36.39 0.33 -20.98
N ALA A 227 36.78 -0.94 -20.84
CA ALA A 227 35.90 -2.00 -20.33
C ALA A 227 35.52 -1.73 -18.86
N LEU A 228 36.46 -1.18 -18.08
CA LEU A 228 36.19 -0.80 -16.69
C LEU A 228 35.26 0.40 -16.60
N ALA A 229 35.48 1.43 -17.42
CA ALA A 229 34.63 2.61 -17.46
C ALA A 229 33.18 2.25 -17.84
N SER A 230 33.00 1.39 -18.85
CA SER A 230 31.67 0.91 -19.25
C SER A 230 31.01 0.02 -18.18
N THR A 231 31.77 -0.85 -17.52
CA THR A 231 31.27 -1.66 -16.39
C THR A 231 30.80 -0.76 -15.24
N LEU A 232 31.56 0.29 -14.92
CA LEU A 232 31.20 1.26 -13.89
C LEU A 232 29.93 2.02 -14.26
N GLU A 233 29.81 2.48 -15.50
CA GLU A 233 28.60 3.16 -16.00
C GLU A 233 27.37 2.25 -15.91
N GLN A 234 27.50 0.98 -16.32
CA GLN A 234 26.45 -0.03 -16.22
C GLN A 234 26.10 -0.36 -14.76
N ALA A 235 27.09 -0.42 -13.88
CA ALA A 235 26.90 -0.61 -12.43
C ALA A 235 26.20 0.57 -11.77
N LEU A 236 26.46 1.80 -12.23
CA LEU A 236 25.78 3.01 -11.74
C LEU A 236 24.35 3.10 -12.26
N SER A 237 24.09 2.71 -13.51
CA SER A 237 22.73 2.67 -14.07
C SER A 237 21.87 1.61 -13.38
N ASN A 238 22.44 0.43 -13.10
CA ASN A 238 21.73 -0.67 -12.45
C ASN A 238 21.68 -0.52 -10.92
N GLY A 239 22.69 0.12 -10.33
CA GLY A 239 22.81 0.42 -8.90
C GLY A 239 21.89 1.53 -8.39
N GLY A 240 21.23 2.27 -9.29
CA GLY A 240 20.17 3.23 -8.94
C GLY A 240 18.92 2.58 -8.31
N SER A 241 18.77 1.26 -8.41
CA SER A 241 17.73 0.48 -7.72
C SER A 241 18.13 0.00 -6.31
N THR A 242 19.25 0.48 -5.77
CA THR A 242 19.65 0.15 -4.40
C THR A 242 18.50 0.47 -3.45
N PRO A 243 17.98 -0.52 -2.66
CA PRO A 243 17.11 -0.16 -1.55
C PRO A 243 17.87 0.87 -0.73
N LYS A 244 17.19 1.98 -0.44
CA LYS A 244 17.66 3.11 0.36
C LYS A 244 18.71 2.63 1.34
N LEU A 245 19.88 3.29 1.35
CA LEU A 245 20.93 3.09 2.36
C LEU A 245 20.25 2.76 3.68
N ALA A 246 20.53 1.60 4.28
CA ALA A 246 19.89 1.17 5.52
C ALA A 246 19.85 2.37 6.46
N ALA A 247 18.64 2.76 6.90
CA ALA A 247 18.46 3.95 7.71
C ALA A 247 19.51 3.93 8.83
N PRO A 248 20.10 5.09 9.18
CA PRO A 248 21.14 5.12 10.20
C PRO A 248 20.65 4.39 11.45
N PRO A 249 21.51 3.66 12.19
CA PRO A 249 21.08 2.80 13.29
C PRO A 249 20.20 3.53 14.33
N ALA A 250 20.42 4.83 14.53
CA ALA A 250 19.60 5.69 15.37
C ALA A 250 18.16 5.86 14.85
N GLU A 251 17.95 6.01 13.54
CA GLU A 251 16.61 6.07 12.94
C GLU A 251 15.88 4.72 13.05
N VAL A 252 16.60 3.61 12.87
CA VAL A 252 16.03 2.27 13.05
C VAL A 252 15.62 2.04 14.50
N HIS A 253 16.46 2.46 15.45
CA HIS A 253 16.17 2.35 16.88
C HIS A 253 14.96 3.20 17.28
N THR A 254 14.88 4.45 16.83
CA THR A 254 13.73 5.32 17.10
C THR A 254 12.44 4.78 16.45
N ALA A 255 12.52 4.23 15.24
CA ALA A 255 11.38 3.58 14.60
C ALA A 255 10.90 2.34 15.38
N TYR A 256 11.83 1.52 15.87
CA TYR A 256 11.49 0.36 16.70
C TYR A 256 10.84 0.78 18.02
N GLN A 257 11.40 1.78 18.71
CA GLN A 257 10.84 2.32 19.95
C GLN A 257 9.43 2.89 19.73
N CYS A 258 9.24 3.74 18.71
CA CYS A 258 7.92 4.28 18.37
C CYS A 258 6.92 3.16 18.02
N GLY A 259 7.37 2.08 17.37
CA GLY A 259 6.55 0.89 17.11
C GLY A 259 6.05 0.23 18.40
N LEU A 260 6.94 0.02 19.37
CA LEU A 260 6.57 -0.57 20.66
C LEU A 260 5.58 0.29 21.45
N LEU A 261 5.76 1.62 21.44
CA LEU A 261 4.84 2.56 22.08
C LEU A 261 3.46 2.53 21.40
N ALA A 262 3.42 2.53 20.06
CA ALA A 262 2.18 2.42 19.31
C ALA A 262 1.44 1.10 19.60
N GLU A 263 2.16 -0.01 19.72
CA GLU A 263 1.58 -1.31 20.10
C GLU A 263 1.05 -1.32 21.54
N ALA A 264 1.72 -0.64 22.48
CA ALA A 264 1.26 -0.49 23.84
C ALA A 264 -0.05 0.31 23.90
N ALA A 265 -0.09 1.47 23.22
CA ALA A 265 -1.30 2.28 23.09
C ALA A 265 -2.46 1.51 22.42
N ALA A 266 -2.17 0.75 21.36
CA ALA A 266 -3.16 -0.09 20.68
C ALA A 266 -3.72 -1.21 21.58
N ARG A 267 -2.89 -1.79 22.48
CA ARG A 267 -3.35 -2.80 23.45
C ARG A 267 -4.35 -2.23 24.44
N ASP A 268 -4.10 -1.02 24.95
CA ASP A 268 -5.02 -0.38 25.90
C ASP A 268 -6.30 0.09 25.23
N PHE A 269 -6.19 0.62 24.01
CA PHE A 269 -7.35 0.87 23.16
C PHE A 269 -8.19 -0.40 22.99
N ASN A 270 -7.59 -1.55 22.70
CA ASN A 270 -8.35 -2.79 22.44
C ASN A 270 -9.14 -3.26 23.67
N LYS A 271 -8.67 -2.98 24.89
CA LYS A 271 -9.43 -3.25 26.12
C LYS A 271 -10.73 -2.44 26.15
N GLY A 272 -10.65 -1.13 25.86
CA GLY A 272 -11.83 -0.25 25.77
C GLY A 272 -12.72 -0.54 24.56
N ALA A 273 -12.12 -0.84 23.40
CA ALA A 273 -12.86 -1.17 22.19
C ALA A 273 -13.66 -2.48 22.33
N THR A 274 -13.19 -3.43 23.15
CA THR A 274 -13.92 -4.68 23.39
C THR A 274 -15.22 -4.46 24.14
N SER A 275 -15.26 -3.56 25.13
CA SER A 275 -16.52 -3.22 25.82
C SER A 275 -17.46 -2.45 24.90
N LEU A 276 -16.94 -1.51 24.11
CA LEU A 276 -17.73 -0.77 23.12
C LEU A 276 -18.30 -1.69 22.04
N ARG A 277 -17.54 -2.67 21.55
CA ARG A 277 -18.00 -3.69 20.60
C ARG A 277 -19.17 -4.50 21.16
N LYS A 278 -19.03 -5.01 22.40
CA LYS A 278 -20.10 -5.76 23.06
C LYS A 278 -21.37 -4.93 23.23
N ALA A 279 -21.23 -3.67 23.65
CA ALA A 279 -22.36 -2.76 23.76
C ALA A 279 -23.01 -2.48 22.39
N SER A 280 -22.18 -2.36 21.33
CA SER A 280 -22.66 -2.14 19.97
C SER A 280 -23.38 -3.36 19.36
N ASP A 281 -23.04 -4.56 19.84
CA ASP A 281 -23.71 -5.80 19.42
C ASP A 281 -25.05 -5.99 20.14
N ALA A 282 -25.21 -5.44 21.34
CA ALA A 282 -26.44 -5.52 22.12
C ALA A 282 -27.56 -4.60 21.58
N GLY A 283 -27.21 -3.47 20.94
CA GLY A 283 -28.21 -2.55 20.41
C GLY A 283 -27.63 -1.25 19.86
N LEU A 284 -28.53 -0.34 19.47
CA LEU A 284 -28.17 1.00 18.99
C LEU A 284 -27.71 1.86 20.18
N LEU A 285 -26.50 2.38 20.09
CA LEU A 285 -25.89 3.29 21.06
C LEU A 285 -25.93 4.71 20.49
N ALA A 286 -26.61 5.64 21.18
CA ALA A 286 -26.68 7.04 20.75
C ALA A 286 -25.29 7.70 20.81
N ASP A 287 -24.51 7.42 21.86
CA ASP A 287 -23.21 8.05 22.11
C ASP A 287 -22.03 7.25 21.53
N PHE A 288 -22.27 6.43 20.50
CA PHE A 288 -21.21 5.59 19.91
C PHE A 288 -20.08 6.45 19.35
N GLY A 289 -20.40 7.51 18.61
CA GLY A 289 -19.40 8.39 17.98
C GLY A 289 -18.50 9.06 19.02
N GLU A 290 -19.09 9.57 20.10
CA GLU A 290 -18.35 10.19 21.20
C GLU A 290 -17.43 9.20 21.92
N LYS A 291 -17.94 8.00 22.27
CA LYS A 291 -17.14 6.96 22.94
C LYS A 291 -16.02 6.42 22.06
N ALA A 292 -16.30 6.23 20.76
CA ALA A 292 -15.30 5.81 19.80
C ALA A 292 -14.23 6.89 19.59
N GLY A 293 -14.64 8.16 19.52
CA GLY A 293 -13.74 9.32 19.43
C GLY A 293 -12.82 9.40 20.64
N ALA A 294 -13.38 9.38 21.85
CA ALA A 294 -12.62 9.42 23.10
C ALA A 294 -11.62 8.26 23.24
N LEU A 295 -11.97 7.05 22.77
CA LEU A 295 -11.03 5.91 22.77
C LEU A 295 -9.85 6.13 21.81
N ILE A 296 -10.12 6.68 20.61
CA ILE A 296 -9.06 6.98 19.65
C ILE A 296 -8.19 8.12 20.16
N GLU A 297 -8.79 9.21 20.63
CA GLU A 297 -8.09 10.37 21.18
C GLU A 297 -7.22 9.97 22.37
N GLY A 298 -7.75 9.24 23.36
CA GLY A 298 -6.96 8.82 24.51
C GLY A 298 -5.81 7.87 24.16
N ALA A 299 -5.94 7.05 23.11
CA ALA A 299 -4.84 6.20 22.63
C ALA A 299 -3.76 7.00 21.89
N LEU A 300 -4.15 8.03 21.14
CA LEU A 300 -3.22 8.93 20.46
C LEU A 300 -2.52 9.86 21.44
N GLU A 301 -3.24 10.41 22.42
CA GLU A 301 -2.68 11.24 23.50
C GLU A 301 -1.63 10.46 24.29
N ARG A 302 -1.93 9.21 24.66
CA ARG A 302 -0.95 8.35 25.34
C ARG A 302 0.29 8.08 24.50
N PHE A 303 0.11 7.84 23.20
CA PHE A 303 1.25 7.69 22.29
C PHE A 303 2.06 8.99 22.21
N ASP A 304 1.39 10.14 22.11
CA ASP A 304 2.03 11.46 22.02
C ASP A 304 2.79 11.78 23.31
N GLU A 305 2.26 11.42 24.49
CA GLU A 305 2.93 11.54 25.80
C GLU A 305 4.17 10.64 25.93
N GLU A 306 4.05 9.36 25.57
CA GLU A 306 5.16 8.40 25.68
C GLU A 306 6.24 8.64 24.61
N SER A 307 5.89 9.24 23.47
CA SER A 307 6.81 9.51 22.35
C SER A 307 7.44 10.91 22.35
N GLN A 308 7.24 11.72 23.41
CA GLN A 308 7.84 13.07 23.54
C GLN A 308 9.36 13.08 23.33
N ALA A 309 10.07 12.04 23.77
CA ALA A 309 11.51 11.91 23.57
C ALA A 309 11.94 11.81 22.08
N HIS A 310 11.01 11.52 21.18
CA HIS A 310 11.20 11.37 19.74
C HIS A 310 10.36 12.35 18.92
N GLU A 311 9.87 13.42 19.55
CA GLU A 311 9.04 14.43 18.90
C GLU A 311 9.77 15.08 17.72
N GLY A 312 9.09 15.21 16.58
CA GLY A 312 9.67 15.73 15.33
C GLY A 312 10.43 14.69 14.48
N SER A 313 10.65 13.46 14.97
CA SER A 313 11.17 12.38 14.13
C SER A 313 10.13 11.93 13.09
N GLN A 314 10.58 11.64 11.87
CA GLN A 314 9.70 11.09 10.82
C GLN A 314 9.09 9.74 11.25
N SER A 315 9.86 8.95 12.01
CA SER A 315 9.42 7.68 12.58
C SER A 315 8.24 7.83 13.53
N ALA A 316 8.26 8.82 14.44
CA ALA A 316 7.15 9.08 15.35
C ALA A 316 5.88 9.54 14.60
N LEU A 317 6.02 10.46 13.65
CA LEU A 317 4.88 10.91 12.82
C LEU A 317 4.26 9.77 12.01
N SER A 318 5.10 8.91 11.43
CA SER A 318 4.65 7.74 10.67
C SER A 318 3.96 6.71 11.57
N ALA A 319 4.52 6.42 12.75
CA ALA A 319 3.93 5.51 13.72
C ALA A 319 2.58 6.03 14.24
N ARG A 320 2.47 7.33 14.52
CA ARG A 320 1.21 7.98 14.94
C ARG A 320 0.11 7.85 13.88
N ALA A 321 0.44 8.13 12.62
CA ALA A 321 -0.49 8.00 11.50
C ALA A 321 -0.93 6.55 11.28
N ALA A 322 0.02 5.61 11.37
CA ALA A 322 -0.27 4.17 11.27
C ALA A 322 -1.18 3.71 12.42
N LEU A 323 -0.92 4.16 13.65
CA LEU A 323 -1.76 3.90 14.81
C LEU A 323 -3.18 4.43 14.58
N GLN A 324 -3.36 5.70 14.23
CA GLN A 324 -4.69 6.27 13.93
C GLN A 324 -5.45 5.46 12.87
N GLN A 325 -4.76 5.02 11.81
CA GLN A 325 -5.36 4.18 10.77
C GLN A 325 -5.74 2.79 11.29
N GLN A 326 -4.92 2.17 12.13
CA GLN A 326 -5.21 0.89 12.76
C GLN A 326 -6.42 0.97 13.69
N LEU A 327 -6.47 1.99 14.56
CA LEU A 327 -7.56 2.19 15.52
C LEU A 327 -8.88 2.42 14.79
N SER A 328 -8.91 3.30 13.79
CA SER A 328 -10.11 3.58 12.99
C SER A 328 -10.61 2.35 12.24
N ARG A 329 -9.73 1.57 11.59
CA ARG A 329 -10.11 0.31 10.92
C ARG A 329 -10.74 -0.69 11.87
N SER A 330 -10.28 -0.72 13.12
CA SER A 330 -10.76 -1.68 14.11
C SER A 330 -12.18 -1.39 14.64
N LEU A 331 -12.65 -0.14 14.58
CA LEU A 331 -13.99 0.27 15.01
C LEU A 331 -15.00 0.34 13.86
N TYR A 332 -14.53 0.39 12.62
CA TYR A 332 -15.38 0.46 11.44
C TYR A 332 -16.44 -0.66 11.35
N PRO A 333 -16.15 -1.94 11.71
CA PRO A 333 -17.18 -2.97 11.73
C PRO A 333 -18.31 -2.68 12.73
N SER A 334 -17.99 -2.15 13.92
CA SER A 334 -19.00 -1.75 14.91
C SER A 334 -19.84 -0.58 14.40
N PHE A 335 -19.22 0.41 13.77
CA PHE A 335 -19.93 1.51 13.13
C PHE A 335 -20.94 1.02 12.08
N ARG A 336 -20.55 0.08 11.21
CA ARG A 336 -21.46 -0.52 10.23
C ARG A 336 -22.64 -1.26 10.87
N LYS A 337 -22.41 -1.97 11.98
CA LYS A 337 -23.50 -2.60 12.74
C LYS A 337 -24.46 -1.58 13.34
N GLN A 338 -23.93 -0.49 13.89
CA GLN A 338 -24.75 0.62 14.42
C GLN A 338 -25.58 1.28 13.33
N LEU A 339 -25.02 1.52 12.14
CA LEU A 339 -25.78 2.00 10.99
C LEU A 339 -26.89 1.03 10.60
N ALA A 340 -26.61 -0.27 10.50
CA ALA A 340 -27.65 -1.27 10.19
C ALA A 340 -28.77 -1.31 11.25
N ALA A 341 -28.43 -1.15 12.54
CA ALA A 341 -29.42 -1.05 13.61
C ALA A 341 -30.25 0.25 13.49
N LEU A 342 -29.61 1.36 13.14
CA LEU A 342 -30.26 2.65 12.90
C LEU A 342 -31.24 2.56 11.71
N GLN A 343 -30.84 1.90 10.62
CA GLN A 343 -31.72 1.67 9.46
C GLN A 343 -32.96 0.86 9.83
N ARG A 344 -32.81 -0.21 10.62
CA ARG A 344 -33.95 -1.01 11.09
C ARG A 344 -34.89 -0.18 11.97
N LYS A 345 -34.32 0.62 12.88
CA LYS A 345 -35.09 1.51 13.77
C LYS A 345 -35.83 2.57 12.97
N SER A 346 -35.19 3.25 12.02
CA SER A 346 -35.82 4.30 11.21
C SER A 346 -36.97 3.74 10.35
N LEU A 347 -36.77 2.58 9.72
CA LEU A 347 -37.82 1.90 8.95
C LEU A 347 -38.99 1.44 9.83
N ALA A 348 -38.71 0.94 11.04
CA ALA A 348 -39.77 0.54 11.98
C ALA A 348 -40.60 1.75 12.43
N THR A 349 -39.95 2.85 12.83
CA THR A 349 -40.64 4.10 13.21
C THR A 349 -41.44 4.67 12.03
N PHE A 350 -40.88 4.63 10.82
CA PHE A 350 -41.59 5.06 9.61
C PHE A 350 -42.83 4.21 9.35
N ARG A 351 -42.73 2.88 9.40
CA ARG A 351 -43.88 1.97 9.22
C ARG A 351 -44.96 2.21 10.27
N GLN A 352 -44.58 2.47 11.51
CA GLN A 352 -45.52 2.81 12.58
C GLN A 352 -46.26 4.12 12.27
N LYS A 353 -45.55 5.17 11.87
CA LYS A 353 -46.16 6.45 11.44
C LYS A 353 -47.07 6.27 10.22
N LEU A 354 -46.63 5.49 9.23
CA LEU A 354 -47.41 5.17 8.03
C LEU A 354 -48.72 4.43 8.37
N SER A 355 -48.67 3.47 9.29
CA SER A 355 -49.86 2.72 9.72
C SER A 355 -50.87 3.54 10.53
N ALA A 356 -50.40 4.62 11.16
CA ALA A 356 -51.26 5.54 11.93
C ALA A 356 -51.90 6.62 11.04
N LEU A 357 -51.42 6.79 9.81
CA LEU A 357 -51.93 7.77 8.86
C LEU A 357 -53.33 7.36 8.38
N LYS A 358 -54.29 8.28 8.47
CA LYS A 358 -55.65 8.07 7.97
C LYS A 358 -55.72 8.49 6.51
N PRO A 359 -56.54 7.83 5.67
CA PRO A 359 -56.79 8.29 4.30
C PRO A 359 -57.33 9.73 4.31
N SER A 360 -56.62 10.66 3.68
CA SER A 360 -56.99 12.06 3.54
C SER A 360 -56.88 12.51 2.08
N ALA A 361 -57.52 13.64 1.73
CA ALA A 361 -57.42 14.20 0.38
C ALA A 361 -56.01 14.77 0.08
N GLU A 362 -55.22 15.06 1.11
CA GLU A 362 -53.88 15.65 1.04
C GLU A 362 -52.77 14.64 1.34
N ILE A 363 -53.08 13.34 1.25
CA ILE A 363 -52.19 12.26 1.67
C ILE A 363 -50.83 12.28 0.96
N ASP A 364 -50.76 12.77 -0.29
CA ASP A 364 -49.50 12.90 -1.01
C ASP A 364 -48.55 13.93 -0.38
N ALA A 365 -49.10 15.03 0.13
CA ALA A 365 -48.32 16.06 0.81
C ALA A 365 -47.82 15.54 2.16
N GLU A 366 -48.70 14.90 2.93
CA GLU A 366 -48.38 14.28 4.23
C GLU A 366 -47.31 13.19 4.08
N LEU A 367 -47.41 12.33 3.05
CA LEU A 367 -46.43 11.27 2.78
C LEU A 367 -45.06 11.84 2.36
N LYS A 368 -45.04 12.91 1.56
CA LYS A 368 -43.78 13.60 1.20
C LYS A 368 -43.11 14.22 2.43
N GLU A 369 -43.88 14.80 3.34
CA GLU A 369 -43.38 15.35 4.60
C GLU A 369 -42.82 14.25 5.50
N LEU A 370 -43.52 13.12 5.65
CA LEU A 370 -43.05 11.95 6.40
C LEU A 370 -41.73 11.38 5.84
N VAL A 371 -41.57 11.32 4.52
CA VAL A 371 -40.31 10.90 3.89
C VAL A 371 -39.17 11.85 4.26
N LYS A 372 -39.43 13.16 4.23
CA LYS A 372 -38.44 14.18 4.58
C LYS A 372 -38.04 14.08 6.05
N GLU A 373 -39.02 14.02 6.96
CA GLU A 373 -38.79 13.91 8.41
C GLU A 373 -38.01 12.62 8.77
N ALA A 374 -38.35 11.49 8.12
CA ALA A 374 -37.65 10.23 8.32
C ALA A 374 -36.19 10.29 7.80
N GLY A 375 -35.96 10.99 6.69
CA GLY A 375 -34.61 11.24 6.16
C GLY A 375 -33.76 12.12 7.08
N GLU A 376 -34.33 13.21 7.59
CA GLU A 376 -33.65 14.15 8.51
C GLU A 376 -33.35 13.51 9.86
N SER A 377 -34.29 12.73 10.41
CA SER A 377 -34.09 12.02 11.69
C SER A 377 -33.03 10.92 11.60
N PHE A 378 -32.93 10.23 10.45
CA PHE A 378 -31.84 9.30 10.19
C PHE A 378 -30.49 10.02 10.07
N ASP A 379 -30.45 11.14 9.35
CA ASP A 379 -29.23 11.93 9.14
C ASP A 379 -28.67 12.45 10.47
N ALA A 380 -29.52 13.03 11.33
CA ALA A 380 -29.11 13.52 12.64
C ALA A 380 -28.53 12.42 13.54
N GLN A 381 -29.15 11.23 13.55
CA GLN A 381 -28.65 10.09 14.32
C GLN A 381 -27.38 9.50 13.70
N ALA A 382 -27.26 9.48 12.37
CA ALA A 382 -26.08 8.96 11.69
C ALA A 382 -24.86 9.87 11.91
N VAL A 383 -25.03 11.19 11.96
CA VAL A 383 -23.97 12.15 12.31
C VAL A 383 -23.43 11.87 13.71
N ALA A 384 -24.29 11.61 14.69
CA ALA A 384 -23.88 11.29 16.07
C ALA A 384 -23.08 9.97 16.19
N LEU A 385 -23.24 9.05 15.23
CA LEU A 385 -22.48 7.80 15.19
C LEU A 385 -21.07 7.97 14.62
N VAL A 386 -20.77 9.07 13.92
CA VAL A 386 -19.45 9.31 13.31
C VAL A 386 -18.53 9.95 14.35
N PRO A 387 -17.38 9.34 14.68
CA PRO A 387 -16.41 9.92 15.59
C PRO A 387 -15.81 11.23 15.04
N THR A 388 -15.49 12.15 15.93
CA THR A 388 -14.80 13.41 15.60
C THR A 388 -13.48 13.14 14.87
N GLY A 389 -13.23 13.87 13.78
CA GLY A 389 -11.97 13.77 13.03
C GLY A 389 -11.85 12.60 12.05
N LEU A 390 -12.82 11.67 12.00
CA LEU A 390 -12.83 10.57 11.03
C LEU A 390 -13.73 10.87 9.81
N LYS A 391 -13.23 10.53 8.62
CA LYS A 391 -13.97 10.69 7.35
C LYS A 391 -14.77 9.43 7.02
N TRP A 392 -15.59 8.95 7.95
CA TRP A 392 -16.51 7.85 7.65
C TRP A 392 -17.75 8.38 6.94
N SER A 393 -18.16 7.68 5.88
CA SER A 393 -19.35 8.02 5.12
C SER A 393 -20.49 7.05 5.43
N TYR A 394 -21.70 7.59 5.53
CA TYR A 394 -22.96 6.85 5.66
C TYR A 394 -23.94 7.18 4.51
N ALA A 395 -23.43 7.81 3.44
CA ALA A 395 -24.26 8.31 2.34
C ALA A 395 -25.02 7.19 1.62
N TYR A 396 -24.38 6.03 1.46
CA TYR A 396 -25.01 4.85 0.85
C TYR A 396 -26.18 4.34 1.71
N GLU A 397 -25.98 4.27 3.03
CA GLU A 397 -26.98 3.82 3.99
C GLU A 397 -28.17 4.76 4.07
N LYS A 398 -27.91 6.08 3.99
CA LYS A 398 -28.95 7.11 3.91
C LYS A 398 -29.79 6.93 2.65
N GLN A 399 -29.13 6.76 1.50
CA GLN A 399 -29.83 6.56 0.23
C GLN A 399 -30.69 5.29 0.27
N ALA A 400 -30.14 4.18 0.77
CA ALA A 400 -30.88 2.93 0.92
C ALA A 400 -32.12 3.06 1.81
N VAL A 401 -32.05 3.83 2.92
CA VAL A 401 -33.22 4.09 3.78
C VAL A 401 -34.26 4.93 3.06
N VAL A 402 -33.84 6.01 2.41
CA VAL A 402 -34.76 6.90 1.68
C VAL A 402 -35.46 6.16 0.53
N ASP A 403 -34.74 5.32 -0.20
CA ASP A 403 -35.30 4.54 -1.31
C ASP A 403 -36.30 3.50 -0.80
N ASN A 404 -35.98 2.78 0.28
CA ASN A 404 -36.93 1.86 0.94
C ASN A 404 -38.17 2.59 1.46
N ILE A 405 -38.02 3.78 2.04
CA ILE A 405 -39.15 4.58 2.52
C ILE A 405 -40.05 4.98 1.35
N LYS A 406 -39.47 5.48 0.26
CA LYS A 406 -40.22 5.85 -0.96
C LYS A 406 -40.96 4.66 -1.57
N GLU A 407 -40.36 3.48 -1.58
CA GLU A 407 -41.00 2.25 -2.04
C GLU A 407 -42.18 1.85 -1.14
N ASN A 408 -42.04 1.94 0.19
CA ASN A 408 -43.16 1.70 1.09
C ASN A 408 -44.30 2.71 0.90
N VAL A 409 -43.97 3.98 0.62
CA VAL A 409 -44.95 5.03 0.30
C VAL A 409 -45.69 4.71 -1.00
N SER A 410 -44.99 4.33 -2.07
CA SER A 410 -45.64 4.01 -3.35
C SER A 410 -46.55 2.79 -3.23
N LEU A 411 -46.13 1.75 -2.49
CA LEU A 411 -46.97 0.59 -2.19
C LEU A 411 -48.22 0.96 -1.38
N HIS A 412 -48.09 1.87 -0.41
CA HIS A 412 -49.23 2.35 0.37
C HIS A 412 -50.21 3.13 -0.50
N LEU A 413 -49.72 4.04 -1.35
CA LEU A 413 -50.56 4.77 -2.31
C LEU A 413 -51.28 3.83 -3.27
N HIS A 414 -50.60 2.84 -3.85
CA HIS A 414 -51.23 1.83 -4.70
C HIS A 414 -52.30 1.02 -3.96
N THR A 415 -52.07 0.72 -2.68
CA THR A 415 -53.07 0.04 -1.84
C THR A 415 -54.30 0.91 -1.67
N LEU A 416 -54.14 2.20 -1.34
CA LEU A 416 -55.26 3.13 -1.21
C LEU A 416 -56.03 3.34 -2.52
N GLN A 417 -55.32 3.40 -3.66
CA GLN A 417 -55.94 3.45 -5.00
C GLN A 417 -56.76 2.19 -5.29
N SER A 418 -56.22 1.01 -5.00
CA SER A 418 -56.92 -0.26 -5.22
C SER A 418 -58.18 -0.42 -4.34
N GLN A 419 -58.18 0.21 -3.16
CA GLN A 419 -59.32 0.27 -2.25
C GLN A 419 -60.32 1.38 -2.61
N GLY A 420 -60.00 2.23 -3.60
CA GLY A 420 -60.83 3.38 -3.98
C GLY A 420 -60.87 4.50 -2.93
N LEU A 421 -59.97 4.46 -1.94
CA LEU A 421 -59.90 5.45 -0.84
C LEU A 421 -59.13 6.71 -1.23
N TYR A 422 -58.36 6.66 -2.32
CA TYR A 422 -57.56 7.76 -2.81
C TYR A 422 -57.60 7.80 -4.34
N LEU A 423 -57.86 8.99 -4.88
CA LEU A 423 -57.64 9.33 -6.28
C LEU A 423 -56.61 10.47 -6.35
N PRO A 424 -55.58 10.34 -7.21
CA PRO A 424 -54.69 11.45 -7.52
C PRO A 424 -55.48 12.68 -7.96
N SER A 425 -55.27 13.80 -7.25
CA SER A 425 -55.84 15.10 -7.60
C SER A 425 -55.23 15.67 -8.89
N GLU A 426 -53.99 15.28 -9.20
CA GLU A 426 -53.26 15.70 -10.39
C GLU A 426 -53.52 14.75 -11.57
N GLY A 427 -54.16 15.25 -12.63
CA GLY A 427 -54.14 14.63 -13.96
C GLY A 427 -55.24 13.62 -14.27
N ILE A 428 -56.08 13.22 -13.31
CA ILE A 428 -57.22 12.34 -13.59
C ILE A 428 -58.45 13.19 -13.86
N LYS A 429 -58.79 13.33 -15.15
CA LYS A 429 -60.15 13.70 -15.54
C LYS A 429 -61.05 12.56 -15.09
N LEU A 430 -61.86 12.80 -14.05
CA LEU A 430 -62.94 11.88 -13.68
C LEU A 430 -63.68 11.50 -14.96
N PRO A 431 -63.82 10.20 -15.28
CA PRO A 431 -64.58 9.81 -16.46
C PRO A 431 -66.00 10.34 -16.26
N LEU A 432 -66.35 11.38 -17.04
CA LEU A 432 -67.72 11.85 -17.17
C LEU A 432 -68.48 10.72 -17.87
N ASP A 433 -69.16 9.90 -17.08
CA ASP A 433 -70.05 8.88 -17.62
C ASP A 433 -71.33 9.58 -18.10
N ILE A 434 -71.30 10.06 -19.35
CA ILE A 434 -72.47 10.68 -19.98
C ILE A 434 -73.33 9.55 -20.53
N SER A 435 -74.23 9.03 -19.70
CA SER A 435 -75.31 8.18 -20.17
C SER A 435 -76.36 9.04 -20.87
N ALA A 436 -76.20 9.23 -22.18
CA ALA A 436 -77.24 9.84 -23.00
C ALA A 436 -78.39 8.84 -23.18
N HIS A 437 -79.40 8.93 -22.32
CA HIS A 437 -80.66 8.24 -22.55
C HIS A 437 -81.37 8.93 -23.71
N TRP A 438 -81.34 8.31 -24.89
CA TRP A 438 -82.23 8.70 -25.98
C TRP A 438 -83.63 8.22 -25.62
N LEU A 439 -84.35 9.00 -24.83
CA LEU A 439 -85.79 8.86 -24.70
C LEU A 439 -86.37 9.23 -26.06
N GLY A 440 -86.56 8.24 -26.94
CA GLY A 440 -87.51 8.40 -28.04
C GLY A 440 -88.86 8.79 -27.43
N LEU A 441 -89.71 9.50 -28.16
CA LEU A 441 -91.01 10.00 -27.65
C LEU A 441 -91.88 8.91 -26.98
N HIS A 442 -91.61 7.62 -27.24
CA HIS A 442 -92.22 6.48 -26.54
C HIS A 442 -91.22 5.32 -26.29
N PRO A 443 -90.45 5.34 -25.20
CA PRO A 443 -89.42 4.31 -24.94
C PRO A 443 -90.00 2.96 -24.47
N PHE A 444 -91.31 2.87 -24.20
CA PHE A 444 -92.00 1.65 -23.76
C PHE A 444 -93.22 1.27 -24.62
N GLY A 445 -93.33 1.80 -25.84
CA GLY A 445 -94.49 1.60 -26.72
C GLY A 445 -95.57 2.67 -26.56
N ARG A 446 -96.61 2.63 -27.42
CA ARG A 446 -97.76 3.55 -27.37
C ARG A 446 -98.47 3.44 -26.02
N ASP A 447 -98.65 4.55 -25.32
CA ASP A 447 -99.48 4.61 -24.11
C ASP A 447 -100.95 4.73 -24.52
N SER A 448 -101.75 3.72 -24.21
CA SER A 448 -103.16 3.63 -24.60
C SER A 448 -104.05 4.72 -23.97
N ARG A 449 -103.52 5.52 -23.04
CA ARG A 449 -104.22 6.67 -22.45
C ARG A 449 -104.18 7.91 -23.33
N TYR A 450 -103.16 8.03 -24.20
CA TYR A 450 -102.93 9.22 -25.01
C TYR A 450 -102.98 8.95 -26.53
N ASP A 451 -102.82 7.70 -26.96
CA ASP A 451 -103.02 7.26 -28.34
C ASP A 451 -104.25 6.33 -28.41
N PRO A 452 -105.44 6.83 -28.81
CA PRO A 452 -106.62 5.98 -28.94
C PRO A 452 -106.42 4.96 -30.07
N VAL A 453 -106.59 3.69 -29.74
CA VAL A 453 -106.50 2.58 -30.71
C VAL A 453 -107.60 2.76 -31.76
N GLY A 454 -107.21 2.99 -33.01
CA GLY A 454 -108.13 3.11 -34.14
C GLY A 454 -108.68 1.75 -34.57
N VAL A 455 -109.79 1.74 -35.29
CA VAL A 455 -110.44 0.50 -35.80
C VAL A 455 -109.52 -0.28 -36.77
N ASP A 456 -108.52 0.40 -37.34
CA ASP A 456 -107.53 -0.19 -38.24
C ASP A 456 -106.25 -0.72 -37.54
N ASP A 457 -106.13 -0.57 -36.21
CA ASP A 457 -104.98 -1.11 -35.45
C ASP A 457 -105.17 -2.63 -35.26
N SER A 458 -104.64 -3.42 -36.19
CA SER A 458 -104.59 -4.88 -36.04
C SER A 458 -103.68 -5.26 -34.86
N PRO A 459 -104.09 -6.17 -33.95
CA PRO A 459 -103.23 -6.61 -32.85
C PRO A 459 -102.01 -7.33 -33.41
N ALA A 460 -100.86 -6.65 -33.43
CA ALA A 460 -99.58 -7.22 -33.79
C ALA A 460 -99.03 -8.08 -32.63
N PHE A 461 -99.75 -9.15 -32.27
CA PHE A 461 -99.26 -10.15 -31.35
C PHE A 461 -98.21 -11.00 -32.07
N ARG A 462 -96.93 -10.64 -31.92
CA ARG A 462 -95.81 -11.51 -32.31
C ARG A 462 -95.32 -12.25 -31.07
N PRO A 463 -95.67 -13.54 -30.87
CA PRO A 463 -95.09 -14.35 -29.81
C PRO A 463 -93.71 -14.84 -30.28
N GLN A 464 -92.75 -13.92 -30.37
CA GLN A 464 -91.34 -14.27 -30.35
C GLN A 464 -90.74 -13.48 -29.21
N ALA A 465 -90.85 -14.04 -28.01
CA ALA A 465 -89.86 -13.78 -26.98
C ALA A 465 -88.50 -14.10 -27.62
N ALA A 466 -87.72 -13.07 -27.93
CA ALA A 466 -86.34 -13.26 -28.31
C ALA A 466 -85.70 -14.10 -27.18
N PRO A 467 -85.08 -15.25 -27.47
CA PRO A 467 -84.42 -16.03 -26.44
C PRO A 467 -83.36 -15.13 -25.79
N MET A 468 -83.53 -14.83 -24.50
CA MET A 468 -82.47 -14.22 -23.71
C MET A 468 -81.30 -15.18 -23.70
N SER A 469 -80.31 -14.94 -24.56
CA SER A 469 -79.04 -15.64 -24.46
C SER A 469 -78.32 -15.08 -23.23
N LEU A 470 -78.32 -15.83 -22.14
CA LEU A 470 -77.38 -15.60 -21.04
C LEU A 470 -75.97 -15.69 -21.65
N ARG A 471 -75.23 -14.59 -21.69
CA ARG A 471 -73.82 -14.52 -22.13
C ARG A 471 -72.84 -15.35 -21.27
N ALA A 472 -73.35 -16.24 -20.41
CA ALA A 472 -72.56 -17.20 -19.66
C ALA A 472 -72.20 -18.46 -20.48
N SER A 473 -72.86 -18.73 -21.62
CA SER A 473 -72.57 -19.90 -22.47
C SER A 473 -71.82 -19.58 -23.77
N SER A 474 -71.62 -18.30 -24.11
CA SER A 474 -70.68 -17.90 -25.17
C SER A 474 -69.27 -17.88 -24.58
N GLY A 475 -68.51 -18.94 -24.84
CA GLY A 475 -67.18 -19.19 -24.30
C GLY A 475 -66.34 -17.92 -24.13
N TYR A 476 -65.88 -17.72 -22.89
CA TYR A 476 -64.77 -16.83 -22.58
C TYR A 476 -63.61 -17.21 -23.52
N ARG A 477 -63.30 -16.36 -24.50
CA ARG A 477 -62.04 -16.45 -25.25
C ARG A 477 -60.96 -15.89 -24.34
N PRO A 478 -60.09 -16.70 -23.72
CA PRO A 478 -58.93 -16.16 -23.04
C PRO A 478 -58.12 -15.37 -24.06
N ARG A 479 -57.82 -14.11 -23.72
CA ARG A 479 -56.93 -13.26 -24.51
C ARG A 479 -55.51 -13.81 -24.31
N THR A 480 -55.15 -14.84 -25.08
CA THR A 480 -53.84 -15.48 -25.06
C THR A 480 -52.79 -14.53 -25.65
N LYS A 481 -52.12 -13.78 -24.77
CA LYS A 481 -50.68 -13.49 -24.85
C LYS A 481 -50.03 -13.84 -23.51
N ARG A 482 -50.33 -15.04 -23.01
CA ARG A 482 -49.47 -15.70 -22.01
C ARG A 482 -48.83 -16.90 -22.70
N THR A 483 -47.51 -16.89 -22.67
CA THR A 483 -46.63 -17.98 -23.06
C THR A 483 -47.05 -19.27 -22.35
N ASP A 484 -46.99 -20.35 -23.12
CA ASP A 484 -47.39 -21.70 -22.75
C ASP A 484 -46.57 -22.22 -21.53
N PRO A 485 -47.20 -22.58 -20.40
CA PRO A 485 -46.50 -23.06 -19.21
C PRO A 485 -45.82 -24.43 -19.42
N SER A 486 -46.14 -25.14 -20.51
CA SER A 486 -45.43 -26.38 -20.90
C SER A 486 -44.02 -26.13 -21.47
N LYS A 487 -43.66 -24.87 -21.75
CA LYS A 487 -42.31 -24.46 -22.16
C LYS A 487 -41.45 -23.92 -21.01
N MET A 488 -41.96 -23.93 -19.78
CA MET A 488 -41.13 -23.70 -18.59
C MET A 488 -40.36 -24.97 -18.26
N VAL A 489 -39.24 -25.17 -18.95
CA VAL A 489 -38.22 -26.14 -18.55
C VAL A 489 -37.64 -25.65 -17.23
N PHE A 490 -38.02 -26.31 -16.14
CA PHE A 490 -37.24 -26.28 -14.91
C PHE A 490 -35.90 -26.95 -15.22
N THR A 491 -34.84 -26.16 -15.40
CA THR A 491 -33.50 -26.71 -15.36
C THR A 491 -33.18 -27.04 -13.92
N ASP A 492 -33.24 -28.34 -13.63
CA ASP A 492 -32.79 -28.96 -12.40
C ASP A 492 -31.25 -28.87 -12.34
N LYS A 493 -30.74 -27.74 -11.86
CA LYS A 493 -29.35 -27.56 -11.45
C LYS A 493 -29.34 -26.71 -10.18
N MET A 494 -29.76 -27.31 -9.06
CA MET A 494 -29.32 -26.97 -7.71
C MET A 494 -29.75 -28.07 -6.73
N LEU A 495 -29.23 -29.27 -6.94
CA LEU A 495 -29.02 -30.27 -5.89
C LEU A 495 -27.77 -31.07 -6.25
N GLN A 496 -26.62 -30.42 -6.06
CA GLN A 496 -25.36 -31.01 -5.60
C GLN A 496 -24.50 -29.91 -4.99
#